data_AF-A0A3A9E311-F1
#
_entry.id   AF-A0A3A9E311-F1
#
_cell.length_a   1.000
_cell.length_b   1.000
_cell.length_c   1.000
_cell.angle_alpha   90.00
_cell.angle_beta   90.00
_cell.angle_gamma   90.00
#
_symmetry.space_group_name_H-M   'P 1'
#
loop_
_entity.id
_entity.type
_entity.pdbx_description
1 polymer ?
#
loop_
_entity_poly.entity_id
_entity_poly.type
_entity_poly.pdbx_seq_one_letter_code
_entity_poly.pdbx_strand_id
1 'polypeptide(L)'
;PVCFDAKECSLDTFSLGNIHEHQVQFMEEFERQQGISFLLINYTKREKVYYLPFRNLKKFWKRAKKGGRKSFRLEELDENYALKEKQGIFVPYLEMIQKDLDERGDIDKE
;
A
#
# COMPACT_ATOMS: atom_id res chain seq x y z
N PRO A 1 14.15 2.31 8.30
CA PRO A 1 14.28 2.94 6.95
C PRO A 1 12.96 2.85 6.20
N VAL A 2 12.64 3.83 5.34
CA VAL A 2 11.37 3.88 4.60
C VAL A 2 11.63 3.83 3.09
N CYS A 3 10.86 3.03 2.37
CA CYS A 3 10.79 3.02 0.90
C CYS A 3 9.32 3.11 0.47
N PHE A 4 8.98 3.99 -0.47
CA PHE A 4 7.62 4.05 -1.00
C PHE A 4 7.60 4.54 -2.45
N ASP A 5 6.47 4.31 -3.11
CA ASP A 5 6.11 4.94 -4.37
C ASP A 5 4.68 5.48 -4.29
N ALA A 6 4.37 6.48 -5.12
CA ALA A 6 3.06 7.11 -5.18
C ALA A 6 2.42 6.88 -6.56
N LYS A 7 1.18 6.42 -6.59
CA LYS A 7 0.41 6.14 -7.79
C LYS A 7 -0.93 6.85 -7.74
N GLU A 8 -1.50 7.11 -8.90
CA GLU A 8 -2.86 7.64 -9.04
C GLU A 8 -3.76 6.66 -9.77
N CYS A 9 -5.06 6.74 -9.47
CA CYS A 9 -6.09 5.95 -10.13
C CYS A 9 -7.40 6.75 -10.18
N SER A 10 -7.99 6.89 -11.37
CA SER A 10 -9.28 7.57 -11.54
C SER A 10 -10.48 6.62 -11.50
N LEU A 11 -10.24 5.32 -11.31
CA LEU A 11 -11.26 4.27 -11.28
C LEU A 11 -11.31 3.60 -9.90
N ASP A 12 -12.40 2.90 -9.60
CA ASP A 12 -12.49 2.11 -8.36
C ASP A 12 -11.70 0.80 -8.42
N THR A 13 -11.01 0.53 -9.53
CA THR A 13 -10.21 -0.66 -9.74
C THR A 13 -8.79 -0.25 -10.13
N PHE A 14 -7.84 -0.56 -9.27
CA PHE A 14 -6.43 -0.29 -9.50
C PHE A 14 -5.80 -1.44 -10.31
N SER A 15 -5.23 -1.12 -11.47
CA SER A 15 -4.51 -2.09 -12.30
C SER A 15 -3.13 -2.39 -11.72
N LEU A 16 -2.80 -3.66 -11.49
CA LEU A 16 -1.44 -4.04 -11.08
C LEU A 16 -0.41 -3.78 -12.18
N GLY A 17 -0.84 -3.60 -13.43
CA GLY A 17 0.04 -3.16 -14.52
C GLY A 17 0.64 -1.77 -14.30
N ASN A 18 0.08 -0.96 -13.38
CA ASN A 18 0.62 0.34 -13.00
C ASN A 18 1.83 0.23 -12.06
N ILE A 19 2.18 -0.98 -11.63
CA ILE A 19 3.32 -1.27 -10.76
C ILE A 19 4.29 -2.14 -11.56
N HIS A 20 5.53 -1.70 -11.71
CA HIS A 20 6.54 -2.47 -12.42
C HIS A 20 7.15 -3.56 -11.52
N GLU A 21 7.53 -4.69 -12.10
CA GLU A 21 8.05 -5.85 -11.36
C GLU A 21 9.28 -5.51 -10.52
N HIS A 22 10.18 -4.67 -11.03
CA HIS A 22 11.36 -4.23 -10.28
C HIS A 22 10.99 -3.44 -9.01
N GLN A 23 9.85 -2.73 -8.98
CA GLN A 23 9.41 -2.00 -7.79
C GLN A 23 9.02 -3.01 -6.69
N VAL A 24 8.28 -4.05 -7.07
CA VAL A 24 7.86 -5.10 -6.13
C VAL A 24 9.07 -5.88 -5.61
N GLN A 25 10.02 -6.22 -6.48
CA GLN A 25 11.26 -6.89 -6.09
C GLN A 25 12.08 -6.03 -5.12
N PHE A 26 12.25 -4.74 -5.41
CA PHE A 26 12.97 -3.82 -4.53
C PHE A 26 12.29 -3.72 -3.16
N MET A 27 10.97 -3.53 -3.12
CA MET A 27 10.21 -3.48 -1.86
C MET A 27 10.36 -4.78 -1.05
N GLU A 28 10.37 -5.94 -1.71
CA GLU A 28 10.58 -7.24 -1.06
C GLU A 28 11.98 -7.35 -0.44
N GLU A 29 13.03 -6.98 -1.17
CA GLU A 29 14.41 -6.99 -0.69
C GLU A 29 14.66 -5.96 0.42
N PHE A 30 13.96 -4.83 0.36
CA PHE A 30 14.01 -3.77 1.36
C PHE A 30 13.36 -4.21 2.67
N GLU A 31 12.18 -4.84 2.64
CA GLU A 31 11.54 -5.36 3.87
C GLU A 31 12.34 -6.50 4.50
N ARG A 32 13.05 -7.31 3.72
CA ARG A 32 13.95 -8.36 4.24
C ARG A 32 15.07 -7.79 5.11
N GLN A 33 15.40 -6.51 4.95
CA GLN A 33 16.40 -5.78 5.74
C GLN A 33 15.74 -4.95 6.87
N GLN A 34 14.55 -5.34 7.32
CA GLN A 34 13.77 -4.64 8.36
C GLN A 34 13.41 -3.20 7.98
N GLY A 35 13.36 -2.89 6.67
CA GLY A 35 12.78 -1.66 6.16
C GLY A 35 11.25 -1.74 6.10
N ILE A 36 10.58 -0.59 6.14
CA ILE A 36 9.14 -0.50 5.88
C ILE A 36 8.89 -0.05 4.44
N SER A 37 8.03 -0.75 3.72
CA SER A 37 7.66 -0.37 2.36
C SER A 37 6.16 -0.36 2.11
N PHE A 38 5.70 0.60 1.30
CA PHE A 38 4.28 0.81 1.01
C PHE A 38 4.06 1.57 -0.29
N LEU A 39 2.81 1.59 -0.77
CA LEU A 39 2.36 2.49 -1.82
C LEU A 39 1.41 3.54 -1.25
N LEU A 40 1.49 4.76 -1.78
CA LEU A 40 0.42 5.75 -1.66
C LEU A 40 -0.41 5.72 -2.94
N ILE A 41 -1.73 5.56 -2.81
CA ILE A 41 -2.64 5.48 -3.95
C ILE A 41 -3.66 6.61 -3.86
N ASN A 42 -3.57 7.57 -4.76
CA ASN A 42 -4.55 8.64 -4.89
C ASN A 42 -5.69 8.22 -5.83
N TYR A 43 -6.86 7.96 -5.25
CA TYR A 43 -8.10 7.73 -6.01
C TYR A 43 -8.76 9.06 -6.37
N THR A 44 -8.34 9.63 -7.49
CA THR A 44 -8.65 11.03 -7.85
C THR A 44 -10.15 11.32 -7.96
N LYS A 45 -10.94 10.41 -8.55
CA LYS A 45 -12.41 10.56 -8.64
C LYS A 45 -13.15 10.37 -7.31
N ARG A 46 -12.49 9.76 -6.33
CA ARG A 46 -13.06 9.51 -5.00
C ARG A 46 -12.56 10.49 -3.96
N GLU A 47 -11.62 11.35 -4.32
CA GLU A 47 -10.96 12.30 -3.41
C GLU A 47 -10.44 11.58 -2.15
N LYS A 48 -9.89 10.37 -2.34
CA LYS A 48 -9.36 9.51 -1.27
C LYS A 48 -7.91 9.13 -1.57
N VAL A 49 -7.05 9.21 -0.57
CA VAL A 49 -5.69 8.67 -0.63
C VAL A 49 -5.59 7.48 0.30
N TYR A 50 -4.96 6.40 -0.17
CA TYR A 50 -4.74 5.19 0.61
C TYR A 50 -3.27 4.93 0.85
N TYR A 51 -2.97 4.45 2.06
CA TYR A 51 -1.72 3.79 2.39
C TYR A 51 -1.91 2.28 2.13
N LEU A 52 -1.10 1.69 1.26
CA LEU A 52 -1.12 0.26 1.01
C LEU A 52 0.18 -0.37 1.53
N PRO A 53 0.17 -1.02 2.70
CA PRO A 53 1.35 -1.73 3.21
C PRO A 53 1.83 -2.76 2.19
N PHE A 54 3.14 -2.95 2.06
CA PHE A 54 3.68 -3.94 1.12
C PHE A 54 3.15 -5.36 1.37
N ARG A 55 2.91 -5.74 2.63
CA ARG A 55 2.27 -7.04 2.96
C ARG A 55 0.94 -7.25 2.24
N ASN A 56 0.17 -6.18 2.04
CA ASN A 56 -1.13 -6.23 1.38
C ASN A 56 -0.96 -6.18 -0.15
N LEU A 57 -0.06 -5.33 -0.66
CA LEU A 57 0.32 -5.34 -2.09
C LEU A 57 0.79 -6.74 -2.54
N LYS A 58 1.63 -7.40 -1.74
CA LYS A 58 2.18 -8.73 -2.02
C LYS A 58 1.09 -9.80 -2.15
N LYS A 59 -0.02 -9.67 -1.41
CA LYS A 59 -1.19 -10.57 -1.56
C LYS A 59 -1.82 -10.42 -2.96
N PHE A 60 -2.09 -9.18 -3.38
CA PHE A 60 -2.63 -8.91 -4.72
C PHE A 60 -1.67 -9.33 -5.83
N TRP A 61 -0.37 -9.07 -5.66
CA TRP A 61 0.66 -9.44 -6.61
C TRP A 61 0.78 -10.95 -6.79
N LYS A 62 0.83 -11.71 -5.68
CA LYS A 62 0.85 -13.19 -5.71
C LYS A 62 -0.41 -13.77 -6.34
N ARG A 63 -1.58 -13.21 -6.06
CA ARG A 63 -2.84 -13.61 -6.71
C ARG A 63 -2.75 -13.48 -8.22
N ALA A 64 -2.25 -12.36 -8.73
CA ALA A 64 -2.11 -12.12 -10.16
C ALA A 64 -1.09 -13.07 -10.82
N LYS A 65 0.04 -13.34 -10.15
CA LYS A 65 1.05 -14.30 -10.64
C LYS A 65 0.53 -15.74 -10.69
N LYS A 66 -0.44 -16.10 -9.84
CA LYS A 66 -1.13 -17.40 -9.86
C LYS A 66 -2.26 -17.51 -10.91
N GLY A 67 -2.36 -16.55 -11.84
CA GLY A 67 -3.41 -16.52 -12.87
C GLY A 67 -4.72 -15.87 -12.41
N GLY A 68 -4.77 -15.31 -11.20
CA GLY A 68 -5.94 -14.56 -10.72
C GLY A 68 -6.04 -13.15 -11.31
N ARG A 69 -6.95 -12.35 -10.75
CA ARG A 69 -7.18 -10.97 -11.19
C ARG A 69 -5.90 -10.11 -11.12
N LYS A 70 -5.57 -9.43 -12.22
CA LYS A 70 -4.42 -8.50 -12.38
C LYS A 70 -4.74 -7.04 -11.96
N SER A 71 -5.65 -6.89 -11.01
CA SER A 71 -6.12 -5.62 -10.46
C SER A 71 -6.70 -5.89 -9.08
N PHE A 72 -6.96 -4.85 -8.29
CA PHE A 72 -7.76 -4.92 -7.06
C PHE A 72 -8.75 -3.76 -7.02
N ARG A 73 -9.92 -4.00 -6.42
CA ARG A 73 -10.94 -2.97 -6.24
C ARG A 73 -10.66 -2.13 -4.99
N LEU A 74 -11.18 -0.91 -4.99
CA LEU A 74 -11.14 0.00 -3.85
C LEU A 74 -11.74 -0.64 -2.59
N GLU A 75 -12.82 -1.41 -2.74
CA GLU A 75 -13.46 -2.17 -1.65
C GLU A 75 -12.58 -3.29 -1.06
N GLU A 76 -11.53 -3.71 -1.77
CA GLU A 76 -10.55 -4.69 -1.25
C GLU A 76 -9.48 -4.00 -0.37
N LEU A 77 -9.45 -2.66 -0.32
CA LEU A 77 -8.56 -1.91 0.56
C LEU A 77 -9.14 -1.77 1.95
N ASP A 78 -8.26 -1.75 2.95
CA ASP A 78 -8.63 -1.49 4.33
C ASP A 78 -8.91 0.00 4.53
N GLU A 79 -10.15 0.36 4.82
CA GLU A 79 -10.58 1.75 5.08
C GLU A 79 -9.85 2.36 6.29
N ASN A 80 -9.30 1.57 7.20
CA ASN A 80 -8.50 2.09 8.30
C ASN A 80 -7.10 2.57 7.86
N TYR A 81 -6.73 2.36 6.59
CA TYR A 81 -5.54 2.91 5.95
C TYR A 81 -5.86 4.04 4.96
N ALA A 82 -7.12 4.49 4.91
CA ALA A 82 -7.47 5.71 4.21
C ALA A 82 -6.88 6.93 4.96
N LEU A 83 -6.12 7.75 4.25
CA LEU A 83 -5.57 8.98 4.83
C LEU A 83 -6.63 10.07 4.83
N LYS A 84 -6.62 10.86 5.90
CA LYS A 84 -7.43 12.06 6.05
C LYS A 84 -6.52 13.24 6.25
N GLU A 85 -6.80 14.35 5.58
CA GLU A 85 -6.06 15.58 5.78
C GLU A 85 -6.14 16.02 7.25
N LYS A 86 -5.02 16.51 7.78
CA LYS A 86 -4.93 16.89 9.19
C LYS A 86 -3.99 18.08 9.35
N GLN A 87 -4.46 19.13 10.02
CA GLN A 87 -3.65 20.29 10.40
C GLN A 87 -2.85 20.91 9.23
N GLY A 88 -3.45 20.97 8.03
CA GLY A 88 -2.80 21.50 6.82
C GLY A 88 -1.85 20.52 6.11
N ILE A 89 -1.75 19.28 6.57
CA ILE A 89 -1.02 18.20 5.91
C ILE A 89 -1.99 17.40 5.04
N PHE A 90 -1.79 17.46 3.72
CA PHE A 90 -2.66 16.79 2.73
C PHE A 90 -2.54 15.27 2.76
N VAL A 91 -1.34 14.73 3.00
CA VAL A 91 -1.07 13.28 2.99
C VAL A 91 -0.26 12.90 4.22
N PRO A 92 -0.88 12.77 5.41
CA PRO A 92 -0.18 12.49 6.66
C PRO A 92 0.22 11.00 6.79
N TYR A 93 1.06 10.51 5.87
CA TYR A 93 1.43 9.09 5.77
C TYR A 93 2.26 8.57 6.94
N LEU A 94 2.89 9.44 7.73
CA LEU A 94 3.66 9.04 8.91
C LEU A 94 2.77 8.38 9.98
N GLU A 95 1.51 8.80 10.11
CA GLU A 95 0.56 8.17 11.04
C GLU A 95 0.23 6.73 10.60
N MET A 96 0.15 6.49 9.29
CA MET A 96 -0.07 5.15 8.74
C MET A 96 1.17 4.26 8.86
N ILE A 97 2.38 4.83 8.81
CA ILE A 97 3.62 4.12 9.12
C ILE A 97 3.61 3.65 10.57
N GLN A 98 3.28 4.53 11.52
CA GLN A 98 3.23 4.14 12.94
C GLN A 98 2.24 3.00 13.15
N LYS A 99 1.03 3.15 12.60
CA LYS A 99 0.02 2.11 12.64
C LYS A 99 0.49 0.80 12.01
N ASP A 100 1.13 0.84 10.84
CA ASP A 100 1.71 -0.34 10.20
C ASP A 100 2.73 -1.03 11.13
N LEU A 101 3.62 -0.28 11.78
CA LEU A 101 4.58 -0.81 12.74
C LEU A 101 3.91 -1.46 13.96
N ASP A 102 2.87 -0.82 14.51
CA ASP A 102 2.12 -1.35 15.66
C ASP A 102 1.50 -2.71 15.32
N GLU A 103 0.84 -2.83 14.16
CA GLU A 103 0.24 -4.08 13.68
C GLU A 103 1.26 -5.20 13.43
N ARG A 104 2.53 -4.85 13.13
CA ARG A 104 3.61 -5.84 12.96
C ARG A 104 4.10 -6.37 14.31
N GLY A 105 4.21 -5.50 15.31
CA GLY A 105 4.71 -5.85 16.64
C GLY A 105 3.80 -6.78 17.45
N ASP A 106 2.52 -6.89 17.05
CA ASP A 106 1.57 -7.83 17.65
C ASP A 106 1.70 -9.25 17.06
N ILE A 107 2.26 -9.41 15.86
CA ILE A 107 2.47 -10.71 15.20
C ILE A 107 3.65 -11.47 15.84
N ASP A 108 4.64 -10.76 16.37
CA ASP A 108 5.82 -11.37 17.03
C ASP A 108 5.56 -11.75 18.50
N LYS A 109 4.33 -11.57 19.01
CA LYS A 109 3.93 -11.87 20.40
C LYS A 109 3.05 -13.13 20.54
N GLU A 110 2.71 -13.80 19.44
CA GLU A 110 2.02 -15.10 19.41
C GLU A 110 2.94 -16.21 18.91
#